data_AF-A0A9P5ZTU8-F1
#
_entry.id   AF-A0A9P5ZTU8-F1
#
_cell.length_a   1.000
_cell.length_b   1.000
_cell.length_c   1.000
_cell.angle_alpha   90.00
_cell.angle_beta   90.00
_cell.angle_gamma   90.00
#
_symmetry.space_group_name_H-M   'P 1'
#
loop_
_entity.id
_entity.type
_entity.pdbx_description
1 polymer ?
#
loop_
_entity_poly.entity_id
_entity_poly.type
_entity_poly.pdbx_seq_one_letter_code
_entity_poly.pdbx_strand_id
1 'polypeptide(L)'
;DLWRYELSPKHWKVIELVEQWLCNFHTTTVQMSATTWLMLSTTLAMFRGLQENLQDIITTLPTNTPMPLHDSLVSPHLKLSEYYTKIDESPYYTWASRTSSLIIGVTLIYL
;
A
#
# COMPACT_ATOMS: atom_id res chain seq x y z
N ASP A 1 17.55 -11.37 36.70
CA ASP A 1 16.40 -12.12 36.17
C ASP A 1 15.84 -11.47 34.91
N LEU A 2 16.21 -12.00 33.74
CA LEU A 2 15.76 -11.52 32.42
C LEU A 2 14.48 -12.23 31.93
N TRP A 3 14.12 -13.37 32.52
CA TRP A 3 12.96 -14.20 32.18
C TRP A 3 11.60 -13.50 32.30
N ARG A 4 11.51 -12.41 33.08
CA ARG A 4 10.26 -11.64 33.23
C ARG A 4 9.92 -10.76 32.03
N TYR A 5 10.89 -10.55 31.13
CA TYR A 5 10.72 -9.77 29.90
C TYR A 5 10.57 -10.66 28.67
N GLU A 6 10.53 -11.98 28.85
CA GLU A 6 10.33 -12.90 27.74
C GLU A 6 8.93 -12.71 27.17
N LEU A 7 8.86 -12.23 25.93
CA LEU A 7 7.61 -12.02 25.22
C LEU A 7 6.93 -13.37 25.02
N SER A 8 5.64 -13.42 25.34
CA SER A 8 4.81 -14.58 24.99
C SER A 8 4.88 -14.81 23.47
N PRO A 9 4.85 -16.08 23.01
CA PRO A 9 4.88 -16.43 21.58
C PRO A 9 3.87 -15.65 20.72
N LYS A 10 2.71 -15.28 21.28
CA LYS A 10 1.71 -14.46 20.59
C LYS A 10 2.22 -13.06 20.25
N HIS A 11 2.94 -12.42 21.17
CA HIS A 11 3.50 -11.09 20.93
C HIS A 11 4.67 -11.14 19.95
N TRP A 12 5.49 -12.20 20.00
CA TRP A 12 6.51 -12.46 18.98
C TRP A 12 5.90 -12.55 17.58
N LYS A 13 4.75 -13.21 17.45
CA LYS A 13 4.05 -13.32 16.17
C LYS A 13 3.59 -11.96 15.64
N VAL A 14 3.13 -11.08 16.52
CA VAL A 14 2.74 -9.71 16.14
C VAL A 14 3.95 -8.92 15.63
N ILE A 15 5.09 -9.01 16.33
CA ILE A 15 6.33 -8.34 15.91
C ILE A 15 6.77 -8.84 14.53
N GLU A 16 6.73 -10.15 14.31
CA GLU A 16 7.07 -10.76 13.02
C GLU A 16 6.16 -10.25 11.88
N LEU A 17 4.85 -10.12 12.12
CA LEU A 17 3.91 -9.59 11.14
C LEU A 17 4.21 -8.12 10.79
N VAL A 18 4.49 -7.29 11.79
CA VAL A 18 4.84 -5.88 11.57
C VAL A 18 6.17 -5.74 10.84
N GLU A 19 7.17 -6.54 11.20
CA GLU A 19 8.47 -6.58 10.51
C GLU A 19 8.32 -6.97 9.04
N GLN A 20 7.53 -8.01 8.75
CA GLN A 20 7.23 -8.44 7.39
C GLN A 20 6.56 -7.32 6.59
N TRP A 21 5.61 -6.61 7.19
CA TRP A 21 4.98 -5.48 6.53
C TRP A 21 5.98 -4.35 6.22
N LEU A 22 6.84 -3.99 7.18
CA LEU A 22 7.87 -2.96 6.98
C LEU A 22 8.86 -3.36 5.86
N CYS A 23 9.23 -4.63 5.80
CA CYS A 23 10.09 -5.17 4.74
C CYS A 23 9.42 -5.07 3.36
N ASN A 24 8.14 -5.44 3.28
CA ASN A 24 7.35 -5.32 2.07
C ASN A 24 7.21 -3.87 1.63
N PHE A 25 6.86 -2.97 2.56
CA PHE A 25 6.75 -1.54 2.30
C PHE A 25 8.07 -0.96 1.77
N HIS A 26 9.19 -1.28 2.40
CA HIS A 26 10.51 -0.85 1.95
C HIS A 26 10.82 -1.39 0.54
N THR A 27 10.60 -2.68 0.30
CA THR A 27 10.88 -3.29 -1.00
C THR A 27 10.04 -2.65 -2.12
N THR A 28 8.74 -2.45 -1.87
CA THR A 28 7.86 -1.78 -2.82
C THR A 28 8.29 -0.35 -3.09
N THR A 29 8.60 0.44 -2.06
CA THR A 29 9.02 1.84 -2.24
C THR A 29 10.37 1.98 -2.93
N VAL A 30 11.32 1.06 -2.69
CA VAL A 30 12.57 0.97 -3.43
C VAL A 30 12.31 0.67 -4.91
N GLN A 31 11.44 -0.30 -5.21
CA GLN A 31 11.09 -0.63 -6.59
C GLN A 31 10.41 0.56 -7.30
N MET A 32 9.50 1.25 -6.62
CA MET A 32 8.84 2.44 -7.16
C MET A 32 9.84 3.57 -7.44
N SER A 33 10.79 3.79 -6.53
CA SER A 33 11.81 4.83 -6.66
C SER A 33 12.84 4.54 -7.75
N ALA A 34 13.12 3.25 -7.99
CA ALA A 34 14.05 2.81 -9.03
C ALA A 34 13.44 2.85 -10.45
N THR A 35 12.11 2.97 -10.57
CA THR A 35 11.43 2.93 -11.86
C THR A 35 11.23 4.35 -12.40
N THR A 36 11.97 4.71 -13.45
CA THR A 36 11.92 6.05 -14.07
C THR A 36 10.54 6.43 -14.62
N TRP A 37 9.75 5.43 -15.04
CA TRP A 37 8.40 5.62 -15.61
C TRP A 37 7.44 4.59 -15.04
N LEU A 38 7.09 4.72 -13.77
CA LEU A 38 6.11 3.84 -13.16
C LEU A 38 4.72 4.16 -13.72
N MET A 39 4.06 3.18 -14.35
CA MET A 39 2.68 3.37 -14.79
C MET A 39 1.78 3.60 -13.57
N LEU A 40 0.83 4.52 -13.69
CA LEU A 40 -0.12 4.83 -12.62
C LEU A 40 -0.85 3.57 -12.12
N SER A 41 -1.22 2.67 -13.03
CA SER A 41 -1.83 1.37 -12.71
C SER A 41 -0.92 0.50 -11.82
N THR A 42 0.39 0.50 -12.07
CA THR A 42 1.37 -0.23 -11.26
C THR A 42 1.51 0.38 -9.87
N THR A 43 1.57 1.71 -9.76
CA THR A 43 1.57 2.42 -8.48
C THR A 43 0.33 2.09 -7.65
N LEU A 44 -0.84 2.13 -8.27
CA LEU A 44 -2.11 1.83 -7.61
C LEU A 44 -2.18 0.37 -7.14
N ALA A 45 -1.72 -0.58 -7.95
CA ALA A 45 -1.66 -1.99 -7.57
C ALA A 45 -0.72 -2.21 -6.38
N MET A 46 0.43 -1.55 -6.36
CA MET A 46 1.40 -1.62 -5.25
C MET A 46 0.82 -1.04 -3.95
N PHE A 47 0.19 0.14 -4.01
CA PHE A 47 -0.45 0.74 -2.83
C PHE A 47 -1.60 -0.11 -2.30
N ARG A 48 -2.42 -0.65 -3.20
CA ARG A 48 -3.50 -1.56 -2.83
C ARG A 48 -2.96 -2.82 -2.14
N GLY A 49 -1.92 -3.45 -2.68
CA GLY A 49 -1.29 -4.60 -2.05
C GLY A 49 -0.75 -4.32 -0.64
N LEU A 50 -0.18 -3.12 -0.43
CA LEU A 50 0.27 -2.69 0.90
C LEU A 50 -0.89 -2.46 1.88
N GLN A 51 -2.03 -1.95 1.41
CA GLN A 51 -3.23 -1.79 2.24
C GLN A 51 -3.87 -3.11 2.61
N GLU A 52 -4.04 -4.02 1.64
CA GLU A 52 -4.59 -5.36 1.87
C GLU A 52 -3.73 -6.12 2.88
N ASN A 53 -2.39 -6.02 2.77
CA ASN A 53 -1.49 -6.64 3.75
C ASN A 53 -1.63 -6.03 5.16
N LEU A 54 -1.81 -4.72 5.29
CA LEU A 54 -2.10 -4.08 6.59
C LEU A 54 -3.44 -4.53 7.16
N GLN A 55 -4.46 -4.63 6.33
CA GLN A 55 -5.79 -5.07 6.74
C GLN A 55 -5.74 -6.50 7.30
N ASP A 56 -5.01 -7.40 6.63
CA ASP A 56 -4.80 -8.77 7.09
C ASP A 56 -4.07 -8.81 8.45
N ILE A 57 -3.05 -7.97 8.63
CA ILE A 57 -2.33 -7.87 9.91
C ILE A 57 -3.25 -7.36 11.01
N ILE A 58 -3.98 -6.26 10.77
CA ILE A 58 -4.89 -5.65 11.75
C ILE A 58 -5.98 -6.64 12.16
N THR A 59 -6.55 -7.39 11.21
CA THR A 59 -7.59 -8.40 11.49
C THR A 59 -7.06 -9.64 12.22
N THR A 60 -5.77 -9.94 12.07
CA THR A 60 -5.10 -11.06 12.75
C THR A 60 -4.64 -10.70 14.17
N LEU A 61 -4.58 -9.39 14.52
CA LEU A 61 -4.18 -8.96 15.85
C LEU A 61 -5.14 -9.47 16.92
N PRO A 62 -4.62 -9.98 18.06
CA PRO A 62 -5.47 -10.39 19.15
C PRO A 62 -6.14 -9.17 19.81
N THR A 63 -7.34 -9.35 20.36
CA THR A 63 -8.18 -8.28 20.92
C THR A 63 -7.55 -7.57 22.13
N ASN A 64 -6.53 -8.18 22.74
CA ASN A 64 -5.77 -7.63 23.85
C ASN A 64 -4.53 -6.82 23.39
N THR A 65 -4.37 -6.59 22.09
CA THR A 65 -3.26 -5.80 21.55
C THR A 65 -3.31 -4.38 22.11
N PRO A 66 -2.17 -3.81 22.54
CA PRO A 66 -2.13 -2.42 22.99
C PRO A 66 -2.68 -1.47 21.93
N MET A 67 -3.62 -0.59 22.31
CA MET A 67 -4.19 0.43 21.42
C MET A 67 -3.12 1.23 20.64
N PRO A 68 -1.99 1.66 21.24
CA PRO A 68 -0.97 2.39 20.49
C PRO A 68 -0.41 1.61 19.29
N LEU A 69 -0.29 0.28 19.40
CA LEU A 69 0.20 -0.56 18.31
C LEU A 69 -0.87 -0.67 17.21
N HIS A 70 -2.12 -0.90 17.60
CA HIS A 70 -3.24 -0.93 16.66
C HIS A 70 -3.34 0.40 15.88
N ASP A 71 -3.31 1.53 16.57
CA ASP A 71 -3.41 2.86 15.95
C ASP A 71 -2.21 3.14 15.04
N SER A 72 -1.01 2.68 15.42
CA SER A 72 0.19 2.80 14.59
C SER A 72 0.12 2.00 13.28
N LEU A 73 -0.74 0.98 13.19
CA LEU A 73 -0.98 0.20 11.97
C LEU A 73 -2.16 0.74 11.16
N VAL A 74 -3.20 1.22 11.84
CA VAL A 74 -4.36 1.87 11.20
C VAL A 74 -3.98 3.18 10.51
N SER A 75 -3.06 3.96 11.11
CA SER A 75 -2.65 5.25 10.54
C SER A 75 -2.02 5.12 9.14
N PRO A 76 -1.04 4.24 8.91
CA PRO A 76 -0.54 3.94 7.56
C PRO A 76 -1.60 3.43 6.60
N HIS A 77 -2.53 2.57 7.06
CA HIS A 77 -3.62 2.07 6.23
C HIS A 77 -4.52 3.20 5.72
N LEU A 78 -4.90 4.11 6.61
CA LEU A 78 -5.66 5.31 6.27
C LEU A 78 -4.86 6.22 5.32
N LYS A 79 -3.56 6.39 5.58
CA LYS A 79 -2.70 7.23 4.75
C LYS A 79 -2.60 6.74 3.32
N LEU A 80 -2.46 5.42 3.13
CA LEU A 80 -2.48 4.80 1.81
C LEU A 80 -3.83 4.99 1.11
N SER A 81 -4.93 4.98 1.86
CA SER A 81 -6.27 5.22 1.31
C SER A 81 -6.43 6.64 0.80
N GLU A 82 -5.90 7.63 1.52
CA GLU A 82 -5.91 9.03 1.09
C GLU A 82 -5.16 9.22 -0.24
N TYR A 83 -4.04 8.52 -0.44
CA TYR A 83 -3.32 8.57 -1.71
C TYR A 83 -4.16 8.02 -2.86
N TYR A 84 -4.92 6.96 -2.62
CA TYR A 84 -5.83 6.39 -3.61
C TYR A 84 -6.89 7.41 -4.04
N THR A 85 -7.57 8.04 -3.07
CA THR A 85 -8.58 9.07 -3.34
C THR A 85 -7.99 10.25 -4.12
N LYS A 86 -6.79 10.71 -3.76
CA LYS A 86 -6.12 11.81 -4.48
C LYS A 86 -5.73 11.46 -5.91
N ILE A 87 -5.39 10.19 -6.18
CA ILE A 87 -5.09 9.74 -7.54
C ILE A 87 -6.37 9.68 -8.37
N ASP A 88 -7.49 9.26 -7.79
CA ASP A 88 -8.79 9.20 -8.47
C ASP A 88 -9.35 10.61 -8.78
N GLU A 89 -9.19 11.55 -7.85
CA GLU A 89 -9.54 12.97 -8.06
C GLU A 89 -8.62 13.68 -9.07
N SER A 90 -7.49 13.07 -9.41
CA SER A 90 -6.52 13.65 -10.33
C SER A 90 -7.09 13.65 -11.76
N PRO A 91 -7.11 14.81 -12.45
CA PRO A 91 -7.62 14.86 -13.81
C PRO A 91 -6.72 14.08 -14.79
N TYR A 92 -5.54 13.62 -14.37
CA TYR A 92 -4.61 12.85 -15.21
C TYR A 92 -5.27 11.63 -15.87
N TYR A 93 -6.22 10.96 -15.19
CA TYR A 93 -6.97 9.86 -15.81
C TYR A 93 -7.85 10.36 -16.96
N THR A 94 -8.47 11.53 -16.79
CA THR A 94 -9.25 12.22 -17.84
C THR A 94 -8.36 12.72 -18.98
N TRP A 95 -7.16 13.22 -18.69
CA TRP A 95 -6.22 13.68 -19.72
C TRP A 95 -5.65 12.49 -20.53
N ALA A 96 -5.20 11.43 -19.85
CA ALA A 96 -4.65 10.23 -20.49
C ALA A 96 -5.67 9.49 -21.38
N SER A 97 -6.93 9.43 -20.95
CA SER A 97 -8.02 8.87 -21.76
C SER A 97 -8.34 9.75 -22.97
N ARG A 98 -8.36 11.08 -22.84
CA ARG A 98 -8.56 12.01 -23.96
C ARG A 98 -7.44 11.92 -25.01
N THR A 99 -6.19 11.82 -24.59
CA THR A 99 -5.05 11.65 -25.53
C THR A 99 -5.09 10.29 -26.23
N SER A 100 -5.48 9.23 -25.53
CA SER A 100 -5.62 7.88 -26.13
C SER A 100 -6.75 7.84 -27.15
N SER A 101 -7.89 8.48 -26.88
CA SER A 101 -9.01 8.57 -27.84
C SER A 101 -8.64 9.36 -29.10
N LEU A 102 -7.83 10.41 -28.99
CA LEU A 102 -7.33 11.16 -30.15
C LEU A 102 -6.38 10.31 -31.02
N ILE A 103 -5.50 9.52 -30.40
CA ILE A 103 -4.57 8.64 -31.13
C ILE A 103 -5.32 7.53 -31.88
N ILE A 104 -6.33 6.92 -31.25
CA ILE A 104 -7.18 5.89 -31.88
C ILE A 104 -8.04 6.50 -33.01
N GLY A 105 -8.58 7.70 -32.79
CA GLY A 105 -9.34 8.42 -33.82
C GLY A 105 -8.50 8.76 -35.05
N VAL A 106 -7.24 9.18 -34.86
CA VAL A 106 -6.32 9.46 -35.97
C VAL A 106 -5.93 8.18 -36.70
N THR A 107 -5.71 7.06 -36.02
CA THR A 107 -5.35 5.79 -36.69
C THR A 107 -6.50 5.18 -37.50
N LEU A 108 -7.76 5.37 -37.09
CA LEU A 108 -8.93 4.90 -37.84
C LEU A 108 -9.29 5.77 -39.06
N ILE A 109 -8.83 7.02 -39.14
CA ILE A 109 -9.07 7.90 -40.29
C ILE A 109 -8.08 7.61 -41.45
N TYR A 110 -6.95 6.95 -41.15
CA TYR A 110 -5.88 6.64 -42.11
C TYR A 110 -5.87 5.18 -42.58
N LEU A 111 -6.93 4.41 -42.32
CA LEU A 111 -7.11 2.99 -42.71
C LEU A 111 -8.37 2.83 -43.56
#